data_AF-A0A095XQ36-F1
#
_entry.id   AF-A0A095XQ36-F1
#
_cell.length_a   1.000
_cell.length_b   1.000
_cell.length_c   1.000
_cell.angle_alpha   90.00
_cell.angle_beta   90.00
_cell.angle_gamma   90.00
#
_symmetry.space_group_name_H-M   'P 1'
#
loop_
_entity.id
_entity.type
_entity.pdbx_description
1 polymer ?
#
loop_
_entity_poly.entity_id
_entity_poly.type
_entity_poly.pdbx_seq_one_letter_code
_entity_poly.pdbx_strand_id
1 'polypeptide(L)'
;PTEFSMIATRERKHGERLAHTKQGRVLPVSAIYGANAAGKSTLIEALATLREIIIGARRPGALLPVFPHLPYGNRKPSKFTLEFIVKETTLIYELEADKQHVIYEALLILKGKQEEYIFERDDNGVSLYGALNDNKLATSYANVIAPNETYLGAIGSAPAINEPLATAAYDWFNRHLIVIYPHSKFVYLPARFDADEVFAAAMNAGLTRADTGISGLALEEMNANALPLEDKQLEQLTADL
;
A
#
# COMPACT_ATOMS: atom_id res chain seq x y z
N PRO A 1 15.83 8.92 -12.35
CA PRO A 1 14.76 8.65 -11.35
C PRO A 1 13.56 9.56 -11.63
N THR A 2 12.35 8.99 -11.66
CA THR A 2 11.10 9.77 -11.74
C THR A 2 10.55 9.89 -10.32
N GLU A 3 10.21 11.11 -9.90
CA GLU A 3 9.72 11.38 -8.55
C GLU A 3 8.31 11.97 -8.62
N PHE A 4 7.45 11.52 -7.69
CA PHE A 4 6.17 12.14 -7.42
C PHE A 4 6.13 12.54 -5.94
N SER A 5 5.89 13.83 -5.68
CA SER A 5 5.85 14.37 -4.32
C SER A 5 4.52 15.04 -4.05
N MET A 6 3.97 14.77 -2.86
CA MET A 6 2.78 15.44 -2.34
C MET A 6 3.13 16.54 -1.34
N ILE A 7 4.41 16.92 -1.20
CA ILE A 7 4.83 18.04 -0.36
C ILE A 7 4.28 19.34 -0.94
N ALA A 8 3.55 20.10 -0.13
CA ALA A 8 2.97 21.35 -0.55
C ALA A 8 4.04 22.41 -0.80
N THR A 9 3.85 23.19 -1.87
CA THR A 9 4.75 24.29 -2.23
C THR A 9 4.59 25.48 -1.28
N ARG A 10 5.33 26.57 -1.52
CA ARG A 10 5.25 27.81 -0.72
C ARG A 10 3.94 28.59 -0.90
N GLU A 11 3.01 28.12 -1.74
CA GLU A 11 1.69 28.72 -1.90
C GLU A 11 0.94 28.77 -0.56
N ARG A 12 0.26 29.89 -0.33
CA ARG A 12 -0.46 30.19 0.90
C ARG A 12 -1.98 30.12 0.74
N LYS A 13 -2.48 30.26 -0.48
CA LYS A 13 -3.92 30.08 -0.76
C LYS A 13 -4.37 28.67 -0.41
N HIS A 14 -5.52 28.57 0.25
CA HIS A 14 -6.13 27.31 0.67
C HIS A 14 -5.26 26.45 1.61
N GLY A 15 -4.36 27.09 2.37
CA GLY A 15 -3.48 26.40 3.31
C GLY A 15 -4.23 25.60 4.37
N GLU A 16 -5.45 26.02 4.72
CA GLU A 16 -6.34 25.33 5.65
C GLU A 16 -6.79 23.93 5.21
N ARG A 17 -6.64 23.61 3.92
CA ARG A 17 -7.01 22.30 3.35
C ARG A 17 -5.84 21.30 3.36
N LEU A 18 -4.64 21.75 3.70
CA LEU A 18 -3.45 20.89 3.68
C LEU A 18 -3.39 20.02 4.93
N ALA A 19 -2.85 18.82 4.80
CA ALA A 19 -2.50 18.01 5.96
C ALA A 19 -1.23 18.59 6.60
N HIS A 20 -1.32 18.98 7.87
CA HIS A 20 -0.18 19.48 8.64
C HIS A 20 0.49 18.34 9.40
N THR A 21 1.79 18.15 9.16
CA THR A 21 2.59 17.09 9.77
C THR A 21 3.84 17.71 10.41
N LYS A 22 4.58 16.92 11.19
CA LYS A 22 5.82 17.39 11.81
C LYS A 22 6.90 17.78 10.79
N GLN A 23 6.93 17.11 9.62
CA GLN A 23 7.89 17.42 8.55
C GLN A 23 7.41 18.51 7.58
N GLY A 24 6.11 18.85 7.56
CA GLY A 24 5.64 19.91 6.67
C GLY A 24 4.16 19.87 6.37
N ARG A 25 3.81 20.39 5.19
CA ARG A 25 2.43 20.42 4.69
C ARG A 25 2.34 19.46 3.51
N VAL A 26 1.33 18.60 3.50
CA VAL A 26 1.11 17.59 2.46
C VAL A 26 -0.23 17.83 1.78
N LEU A 27 -0.27 17.64 0.47
CA LEU A 27 -1.48 17.72 -0.33
C LEU A 27 -2.41 16.55 0.00
N PRO A 28 -3.70 16.77 0.32
CA PRO A 28 -4.63 15.67 0.58
C PRO A 28 -5.08 14.96 -0.71
N VAL A 29 -4.99 15.64 -1.86
CA VAL A 29 -5.44 15.15 -3.17
C VAL A 29 -4.49 15.67 -4.23
N SER A 30 -4.13 14.80 -5.17
CA SER A 30 -3.34 15.11 -6.36
C SER A 30 -3.98 14.51 -7.60
N ALA A 31 -3.89 15.20 -8.72
CA ALA A 31 -4.34 14.70 -10.02
C ALA A 31 -3.17 14.67 -11.00
N ILE A 32 -2.99 13.54 -11.69
CA ILE A 32 -1.87 13.31 -12.60
C ILE A 32 -2.39 13.33 -14.03
N TYR A 33 -2.00 14.34 -14.80
CA TYR A 33 -2.38 14.53 -16.20
C TYR A 33 -1.19 14.31 -17.13
N GLY A 34 -1.47 13.92 -18.37
CA GLY A 34 -0.45 13.70 -19.39
C GLY A 34 -1.02 12.96 -20.59
N ALA A 35 -0.28 12.96 -21.70
CA ALA A 35 -0.66 12.27 -22.92
C ALA A 35 -0.87 10.76 -22.70
N ASN A 36 -1.52 10.08 -23.65
CA ASN A 36 -1.53 8.63 -23.71
C ASN A 36 -0.08 8.11 -23.73
N ALA A 37 0.17 7.00 -23.04
CA ALA A 37 1.52 6.42 -22.87
C ALA A 37 2.54 7.29 -22.10
N ALA A 38 2.13 8.39 -21.44
CA ALA A 38 3.03 9.18 -20.58
C ALA A 38 3.45 8.49 -19.27
N GLY A 39 3.06 7.23 -19.03
CA GLY A 39 3.43 6.46 -17.84
C GLY A 39 2.54 6.64 -16.61
N LYS A 40 1.38 7.30 -16.74
CA LYS A 40 0.43 7.51 -15.63
C LYS A 40 -0.03 6.20 -15.00
N SER A 41 -0.48 5.25 -15.83
CA SER A 41 -0.88 3.91 -15.37
C SER A 41 0.31 3.16 -14.77
N THR A 42 1.48 3.27 -15.38
CA THR A 42 2.72 2.65 -14.89
C THR A 42 3.10 3.12 -13.48
N LEU A 43 2.86 4.39 -13.13
CA LEU A 43 3.09 4.87 -11.77
C LEU A 43 2.16 4.19 -10.75
N ILE A 44 0.87 4.05 -11.09
CA ILE A 44 -0.12 3.38 -10.23
C ILE A 44 0.17 1.87 -10.13
N GLU A 45 0.51 1.24 -11.26
CA GLU A 45 0.93 -0.15 -11.34
C GLU A 45 2.20 -0.41 -10.52
N ALA A 46 3.17 0.52 -10.52
CA ALA A 46 4.39 0.42 -9.72
C ALA A 46 4.08 0.44 -8.22
N LEU A 47 3.18 1.32 -7.76
CA LEU A 47 2.73 1.34 -6.36
C LEU A 47 1.97 0.06 -5.99
N ALA A 48 1.10 -0.43 -6.87
CA ALA A 48 0.38 -1.69 -6.67
C ALA A 48 1.34 -2.89 -6.59
N THR A 49 2.34 -2.92 -7.48
CA THR A 49 3.40 -3.94 -7.53
C THR A 49 4.23 -3.92 -6.25
N LEU A 50 4.67 -2.74 -5.81
CA LEU A 50 5.42 -2.57 -4.56
C LEU A 50 4.61 -3.13 -3.38
N ARG A 51 3.34 -2.73 -3.27
CA ARG A 51 2.42 -3.27 -2.25
C ARG A 51 2.35 -4.78 -2.31
N GLU A 52 2.11 -5.35 -3.49
CA GLU A 52 2.01 -6.80 -3.66
C GLU A 52 3.31 -7.50 -3.24
N ILE A 53 4.48 -6.98 -3.61
CA ILE A 53 5.79 -7.51 -3.20
C ILE A 53 5.90 -7.58 -1.67
N ILE A 54 5.50 -6.53 -0.97
CA ILE A 54 5.61 -6.42 0.49
C ILE A 54 4.62 -7.35 1.21
N ILE A 55 3.35 -7.34 0.80
CA ILE A 55 2.28 -8.04 1.56
C ILE A 55 2.05 -9.48 1.09
N GLY A 56 2.47 -9.81 -0.13
CA GLY A 56 2.15 -11.07 -0.78
C GLY A 56 2.92 -12.23 -0.16
N ALA A 57 2.18 -13.20 0.41
CA ALA A 57 2.76 -14.47 0.81
C ALA A 57 3.18 -15.26 -0.43
N ARG A 58 4.45 -15.71 -0.47
CA ARG A 58 5.01 -16.46 -1.60
C ARG A 58 5.69 -17.72 -1.11
N ARG A 59 5.76 -18.71 -1.98
CA ARG A 59 6.62 -19.87 -1.76
C ARG A 59 8.07 -19.47 -2.09
N PRO A 60 9.08 -20.04 -1.42
CA PRO A 60 10.46 -19.88 -1.83
C PRO A 60 10.66 -20.21 -3.31
N GLY A 61 11.32 -19.31 -4.04
CA GLY A 61 11.59 -19.47 -5.48
C GLY A 61 10.44 -19.08 -6.42
N ALA A 62 9.27 -18.67 -5.90
CA ALA A 62 8.23 -18.05 -6.71
C ALA A 62 8.70 -16.70 -7.26
N LEU A 63 8.27 -16.36 -8.47
CA LEU A 63 8.65 -15.09 -9.11
C LEU A 63 8.00 -13.90 -8.40
N LEU A 64 8.76 -12.82 -8.28
CA LEU A 64 8.25 -11.51 -7.89
C LEU A 64 7.48 -10.89 -9.07
N PRO A 65 6.39 -10.15 -8.81
CA PRO A 65 5.60 -9.45 -9.84
C PRO A 65 6.32 -8.21 -10.40
N VAL A 66 7.66 -8.21 -10.43
CA VAL A 66 8.47 -7.11 -10.95
C VAL A 66 8.54 -7.21 -12.48
N PHE A 67 8.17 -6.12 -13.14
CA PHE A 67 8.36 -5.96 -14.58
C PHE A 67 9.52 -5.01 -14.84
N PRO A 68 10.62 -5.49 -15.46
CA PRO A 68 11.74 -4.63 -15.82
C PRO A 68 11.25 -3.49 -16.70
N HIS A 69 11.71 -2.27 -16.41
CA HIS A 69 11.52 -1.15 -17.31
C HIS A 69 12.33 -1.41 -18.58
N LEU A 70 11.67 -1.95 -19.61
CA LEU A 70 12.29 -2.40 -20.88
C LEU A 70 13.29 -1.40 -21.49
N PRO A 71 13.08 -0.07 -21.47
CA PRO A 71 14.06 0.88 -21.97
C PRO A 71 15.43 0.85 -21.25
N TYR A 72 15.47 0.40 -20.00
CA TYR A 72 16.70 0.30 -19.21
C TYR A 72 17.33 -1.10 -19.24
N GLY A 73 16.66 -2.08 -19.85
CA GLY A 73 17.14 -3.46 -20.03
C GLY A 73 16.21 -4.51 -19.42
N ASN A 74 16.09 -5.65 -20.09
CA ASN A 74 15.18 -6.75 -19.69
C ASN A 74 15.59 -7.51 -18.42
N ARG A 75 16.80 -7.25 -17.89
CA ARG A 75 17.35 -7.88 -16.68
C ARG A 75 17.71 -6.88 -15.59
N LYS A 76 17.42 -5.58 -15.78
CA LYS A 76 17.71 -4.60 -14.75
C LYS A 76 16.68 -4.69 -13.62
N PRO A 77 17.12 -4.69 -12.35
CA PRO A 77 16.24 -4.56 -11.21
C PRO A 77 15.41 -3.27 -11.28
N SER A 78 14.24 -3.31 -10.66
CA SER A 78 13.42 -2.12 -10.42
C SER A 78 13.70 -1.61 -9.02
N LYS A 79 13.84 -0.29 -8.89
CA LYS A 79 14.07 0.40 -7.62
C LYS A 79 12.83 1.20 -7.25
N PHE A 80 12.40 1.05 -6.01
CA PHE A 80 11.28 1.76 -5.41
C PHE A 80 11.78 2.47 -4.16
N THR A 81 11.40 3.74 -4.04
CA THR A 81 11.62 4.53 -2.82
C THR A 81 10.30 5.20 -2.49
N LEU A 82 9.85 5.03 -1.24
CA LEU A 82 8.61 5.62 -0.76
C LEU A 82 8.87 6.33 0.57
N GLU A 83 8.60 7.63 0.61
CA GLU A 83 8.55 8.42 1.83
C GLU A 83 7.08 8.59 2.25
N PHE A 84 6.74 8.15 3.47
CA PHE A 84 5.36 8.16 3.94
C PHE A 84 5.29 8.34 5.46
N ILE A 85 4.12 8.75 5.94
CA ILE A 85 3.91 9.14 7.33
C ILE A 85 3.04 8.11 8.04
N VAL A 86 3.54 7.59 9.16
CA VAL A 86 2.80 6.65 10.01
C VAL A 86 2.99 7.04 11.47
N LYS A 87 1.90 7.15 12.24
CA LYS A 87 1.92 7.54 13.67
C LYS A 87 2.81 8.78 13.93
N GLU A 88 2.65 9.82 13.10
CA GLU A 88 3.43 11.08 13.13
C GLU A 88 4.94 10.95 12.86
N THR A 89 5.40 9.77 12.43
CA THR A 89 6.78 9.47 12.07
C THR A 89 6.88 9.36 10.55
N THR A 90 7.88 9.99 9.94
CA THR A 90 8.15 9.77 8.51
C THR A 90 9.10 8.61 8.38
N LEU A 91 8.69 7.65 7.57
CA LEU A 91 9.47 6.49 7.21
C LEU A 91 9.85 6.58 5.74
N ILE A 92 11.04 6.09 5.43
CA ILE A 92 11.49 5.83 4.07
C ILE A 92 11.58 4.32 3.92
N TYR A 93 10.91 3.78 2.91
CA TYR A 93 11.06 2.38 2.52
C TYR A 93 11.70 2.32 1.15
N GLU A 94 12.76 1.53 1.04
CA GLU A 94 13.52 1.32 -0.18
C GLU A 94 13.51 -0.15 -0.56
N LEU A 95 13.34 -0.43 -1.84
CA LEU A 95 13.34 -1.78 -2.38
C LEU A 95 13.98 -1.80 -3.77
N GLU A 96 14.98 -2.64 -3.96
CA GLU A 96 15.50 -3.03 -5.27
C GLU A 96 15.24 -4.52 -5.47
N ALA A 97 14.51 -4.86 -6.53
CA ALA A 97 14.18 -6.25 -6.82
C ALA A 97 14.18 -6.54 -8.32
N ASP A 98 14.51 -7.77 -8.67
CA ASP A 98 14.25 -8.34 -9.99
C ASP A 98 13.10 -9.36 -9.93
N LYS A 99 12.94 -10.19 -10.96
CA LYS A 99 11.86 -11.21 -11.00
C LYS A 99 12.05 -12.35 -10.01
N GLN A 100 13.25 -12.54 -9.47
CA GLN A 100 13.63 -13.68 -8.65
C GLN A 100 14.08 -13.28 -7.25
N HIS A 101 14.70 -12.11 -7.10
CA HIS A 101 15.39 -11.72 -5.87
C HIS A 101 15.06 -10.29 -5.44
N VAL A 102 14.94 -10.11 -4.13
CA VAL A 102 15.14 -8.84 -3.44
C VAL A 102 16.64 -8.64 -3.28
N ILE A 103 17.16 -7.61 -3.94
CA ILE A 103 18.59 -7.27 -4.02
C ILE A 103 18.97 -6.27 -2.93
N TYR A 104 18.10 -5.29 -2.69
CA TYR A 104 18.24 -4.33 -1.61
C TYR A 104 16.88 -4.06 -0.97
N GLU A 105 16.86 -3.91 0.35
CA GLU A 105 15.66 -3.50 1.08
C GLU A 105 16.06 -2.75 2.34
N ALA A 106 15.42 -1.61 2.60
CA ALA A 106 15.66 -0.87 3.83
C ALA A 106 14.38 -0.20 4.34
N LEU A 107 14.30 -0.08 5.65
CA LEU A 107 13.30 0.77 6.32
C LEU A 107 14.04 1.74 7.24
N LEU A 108 13.79 3.03 7.04
CA LEU A 108 14.45 4.11 7.76
C LEU A 108 13.44 5.05 8.39
N ILE A 109 13.87 5.73 9.45
CA ILE A 109 13.17 6.84 10.09
C ILE A 109 13.81 8.15 9.62
N LEU A 110 13.01 9.08 9.10
CA LEU A 110 13.45 10.42 8.72
C LEU A 110 13.20 11.42 9.85
N LYS A 111 14.28 11.81 10.56
CA LYS A 111 14.26 12.84 11.61
C LYS A 111 14.90 14.13 11.08
N GLY A 112 14.08 14.97 10.44
CA GLY A 112 14.54 16.21 9.83
C GLY A 112 15.43 15.95 8.62
N LYS A 113 16.76 15.98 8.80
CA LYS A 113 17.75 15.64 7.76
C LYS A 113 18.54 14.37 8.07
N GLN A 114 18.28 13.73 9.21
CA GLN A 114 18.96 12.51 9.63
C GLN A 114 18.10 11.31 9.28
N GLU A 115 18.75 10.30 8.72
CA GLU A 115 18.18 9.00 8.40
C GLU A 115 18.71 7.98 9.40
N GLU A 116 17.80 7.30 10.09
CA GLU A 116 18.12 6.24 11.03
C GLU A 116 17.52 4.92 10.52
N TYR A 117 18.37 3.93 10.22
CA TYR A 117 17.92 2.62 9.80
C TYR A 117 17.19 1.89 10.94
N ILE A 118 16.13 1.17 10.59
CA ILE A 118 15.50 0.13 11.41
C ILE A 118 16.11 -1.22 11.03
N PHE A 119 16.17 -1.49 9.72
CA PHE A 119 16.91 -2.59 9.14
C PHE A 119 17.43 -2.20 7.76
N GLU A 120 18.46 -2.92 7.31
CA GLU A 120 18.98 -2.87 5.94
C GLU A 120 19.28 -4.29 5.49
N ARG A 121 18.94 -4.62 4.24
CA ARG A 121 19.25 -5.87 3.59
C ARG A 121 20.01 -5.60 2.30
N ASP A 122 21.14 -6.25 2.15
CA ASP A 122 21.99 -6.21 0.97
C ASP A 122 22.56 -7.60 0.65
N ASP A 123 23.58 -7.66 -0.22
CA ASP A 123 24.29 -8.89 -0.57
C ASP A 123 24.99 -9.58 0.62
N ASN A 124 25.23 -8.87 1.72
CA ASN A 124 25.89 -9.38 2.92
C ASN A 124 24.91 -9.95 3.95
N GLY A 125 23.60 -9.78 3.74
CA GLY A 125 22.54 -10.26 4.63
C GLY A 125 21.68 -9.13 5.18
N VAL A 126 21.04 -9.36 6.33
CA VAL A 126 20.17 -8.36 6.97
C VAL A 126 20.85 -7.80 8.22
N SER A 127 21.12 -6.50 8.20
CA SER A 127 21.59 -5.71 9.33
C SER A 127 20.39 -5.12 10.09
N LEU A 128 20.39 -5.27 11.41
CA LEU A 128 19.33 -4.79 12.29
C LEU A 128 19.86 -3.67 13.19
N TYR A 129 19.01 -2.69 13.49
CA TYR A 129 19.40 -1.52 14.25
C TYR A 129 18.42 -1.23 15.40
N GLY A 130 18.88 -0.44 16.37
CA GLY A 130 18.08 -0.05 17.53
C GLY A 130 17.52 -1.26 18.29
N ALA A 131 16.26 -1.18 18.70
CA ALA A 131 15.59 -2.24 19.46
C ALA A 131 15.42 -3.55 18.68
N LEU A 132 15.45 -3.50 17.34
CA LEU A 132 15.29 -4.69 16.50
C LEU A 132 16.53 -5.59 16.56
N ASN A 133 17.73 -5.02 16.79
CA ASN A 133 18.98 -5.77 16.88
C ASN A 133 19.03 -6.74 18.08
N ASP A 134 18.41 -6.37 19.19
CA ASP A 134 18.37 -7.20 20.40
C ASP A 134 17.25 -8.25 20.36
N ASN A 135 16.43 -8.25 19.30
CA ASN A 135 15.29 -9.15 19.16
C ASN A 135 15.67 -10.47 18.50
N LYS A 136 15.78 -11.53 19.30
CA LYS A 136 16.14 -12.89 18.85
C LYS A 136 15.26 -13.43 17.72
N LEU A 137 13.96 -13.10 17.71
CA LEU A 137 13.07 -13.54 16.64
C LEU A 137 13.38 -12.80 15.35
N ALA A 138 13.56 -11.47 15.40
CA ALA A 138 13.95 -10.68 14.25
C ALA A 138 15.28 -11.15 13.65
N THR A 139 16.28 -11.42 14.48
CA THR A 139 17.56 -12.01 14.05
C THR A 139 17.37 -13.39 13.41
N SER A 140 16.44 -14.19 13.94
CA SER A 140 16.15 -15.51 13.35
C SER A 140 15.53 -15.39 11.97
N TYR A 141 14.57 -14.48 11.78
CA TYR A 141 14.02 -14.15 10.47
C TYR A 141 15.09 -13.64 9.50
N ALA A 142 16.02 -12.79 9.98
CA ALA A 142 17.10 -12.23 9.16
C ALA A 142 18.00 -13.33 8.57
N ASN A 143 18.20 -14.43 9.31
CA ASN A 143 19.04 -15.54 8.89
C ASN A 143 18.36 -16.55 7.94
N VAL A 144 17.02 -16.57 7.90
CA VAL A 144 16.24 -17.59 7.18
C VAL A 144 15.35 -17.03 6.08
N ILE A 145 15.31 -15.70 5.90
CA ILE A 145 14.46 -15.05 4.92
C ILE A 145 14.80 -15.50 3.50
N ALA A 146 13.76 -15.80 2.71
CA ALA A 146 13.96 -16.25 1.34
C ALA A 146 14.47 -15.09 0.44
N PRO A 147 15.21 -15.41 -0.64
CA PRO A 147 15.68 -14.40 -1.59
C PRO A 147 14.54 -13.60 -2.25
N ASN A 148 13.35 -14.18 -2.39
CA ASN A 148 12.17 -13.58 -3.03
C ASN A 148 11.13 -13.04 -2.03
N GLU A 149 11.49 -12.89 -0.76
CA GLU A 149 10.64 -12.34 0.30
C GLU A 149 11.20 -11.00 0.77
N THR A 150 10.33 -10.08 1.17
CA THR A 150 10.73 -8.83 1.81
C THR A 150 10.85 -9.03 3.32
N TYR A 151 11.88 -8.45 3.93
CA TYR A 151 12.08 -8.48 5.36
C TYR A 151 10.98 -7.72 6.09
N LEU A 152 10.53 -6.57 5.57
CA LEU A 152 9.36 -5.85 6.08
C LEU A 152 8.11 -6.74 6.08
N GLY A 153 7.87 -7.49 5.00
CA GLY A 153 6.76 -8.44 4.93
C GLY A 153 6.84 -9.53 6.00
N ALA A 154 8.04 -10.09 6.18
CA ALA A 154 8.28 -11.14 7.18
C ALA A 154 8.11 -10.64 8.62
N ILE A 155 8.67 -9.46 8.96
CA ILE A 155 8.66 -8.98 10.34
C ILE A 155 7.42 -8.16 10.70
N GLY A 156 6.91 -7.38 9.75
CA GLY A 156 5.78 -6.48 9.99
C GLY A 156 4.45 -7.22 10.13
N SER A 157 4.34 -8.40 9.52
CA SER A 157 3.18 -9.29 9.65
C SER A 157 3.22 -10.19 10.88
N ALA A 158 4.35 -10.23 11.62
CA ALA A 158 4.58 -11.13 12.75
C ALA A 158 4.39 -10.41 14.11
N PRO A 159 3.24 -10.58 14.80
CA PRO A 159 2.96 -9.84 16.04
C PRO A 159 3.97 -10.11 17.16
N ALA A 160 4.59 -11.29 17.16
CA ALA A 160 5.57 -11.71 18.16
C ALA A 160 6.89 -10.93 18.13
N ILE A 161 7.21 -10.26 17.00
CA ILE A 161 8.41 -9.43 16.91
C ILE A 161 8.24 -8.14 17.71
N ASN A 162 7.02 -7.61 17.81
CA ASN A 162 6.72 -6.43 18.62
C ASN A 162 7.64 -5.22 18.30
N GLU A 163 7.86 -4.96 17.00
CA GLU A 163 8.52 -3.74 16.54
C GLU A 163 7.45 -2.78 15.98
N PRO A 164 7.09 -1.70 16.71
CA PRO A 164 5.92 -0.89 16.37
C PRO A 164 5.98 -0.13 15.04
N LEU A 165 7.17 0.20 14.54
CA LEU A 165 7.34 1.00 13.33
C LEU A 165 7.30 0.13 12.05
N ALA A 166 7.91 -1.04 12.06
CA ALA A 166 7.85 -2.07 11.04
C ALA A 166 6.44 -2.64 10.92
N THR A 167 5.76 -2.93 12.05
CA THR A 167 4.35 -3.29 12.02
C THR A 167 3.50 -2.16 11.43
N ALA A 168 3.74 -0.91 11.82
CA ALA A 168 2.96 0.21 11.30
C ALA A 168 3.27 0.50 9.81
N ALA A 169 4.50 0.31 9.36
CA ALA A 169 4.89 0.40 7.96
C ALA A 169 4.21 -0.69 7.12
N TYR A 170 4.26 -1.94 7.59
CA TYR A 170 3.57 -3.05 6.95
C TYR A 170 2.05 -2.81 6.88
N ASP A 171 1.43 -2.36 7.97
CA ASP A 171 0.00 -2.02 8.01
C ASP A 171 -0.34 -0.85 7.07
N TRP A 172 0.57 0.10 6.86
CA TRP A 172 0.39 1.15 5.86
C TRP A 172 0.23 0.57 4.46
N PHE A 173 1.12 -0.34 4.03
CA PHE A 173 0.97 -1.02 2.75
C PHE A 173 -0.26 -1.94 2.70
N ASN A 174 -0.52 -2.68 3.77
CA ASN A 174 -1.58 -3.67 3.80
C ASN A 174 -2.98 -3.05 3.82
N ARG A 175 -3.20 -2.04 4.66
CA ARG A 175 -4.53 -1.50 5.00
C ARG A 175 -4.78 -0.07 4.49
N HIS A 176 -3.74 0.75 4.34
CA HIS A 176 -3.89 2.17 4.02
C HIS A 176 -3.61 2.50 2.55
N LEU A 177 -2.70 1.77 1.90
CA LEU A 177 -2.47 1.89 0.46
C LEU A 177 -3.54 1.09 -0.31
N ILE A 178 -4.57 1.80 -0.76
CA ILE A 178 -5.67 1.24 -1.55
C ILE A 178 -5.52 1.68 -3.01
N VAL A 179 -5.34 0.72 -3.91
CA VAL A 179 -5.30 0.96 -5.36
C VAL A 179 -6.62 0.56 -5.97
N ILE A 180 -7.26 1.51 -6.68
CA ILE A 180 -8.58 1.32 -7.30
C ILE A 180 -8.42 1.41 -8.82
N TYR A 181 -8.78 0.34 -9.51
CA TYR A 181 -8.87 0.25 -10.97
C TYR A 181 -10.36 0.30 -11.40
N PRO A 182 -10.65 0.59 -12.68
CA PRO A 182 -12.03 0.62 -13.19
C PRO A 182 -12.85 -0.66 -12.95
N HIS A 183 -12.17 -1.81 -12.76
CA HIS A 183 -12.80 -3.11 -12.51
C HIS A 183 -12.53 -3.64 -11.09
N SER A 184 -12.06 -2.82 -10.16
CA SER A 184 -11.86 -3.23 -8.77
C SER A 184 -13.20 -3.56 -8.11
N LYS A 185 -13.37 -4.81 -7.65
CA LYS A 185 -14.48 -5.21 -6.79
C LYS A 185 -14.14 -4.82 -5.34
N PHE A 186 -15.05 -4.12 -4.66
CA PHE A 186 -14.87 -3.75 -3.25
C PHE A 186 -15.88 -4.49 -2.38
N VAL A 187 -15.53 -5.75 -2.07
CA VAL A 187 -16.43 -6.69 -1.36
C VAL A 187 -16.85 -6.17 0.01
N TYR A 188 -16.00 -5.38 0.68
CA TYR A 188 -16.30 -4.80 1.99
C TYR A 188 -17.04 -3.46 1.94
N LEU A 189 -17.42 -2.96 0.76
CA LEU A 189 -18.11 -1.66 0.65
C LEU A 189 -19.44 -1.68 1.39
N PRO A 190 -20.28 -2.73 1.23
CA PRO A 190 -21.55 -2.80 1.96
C PRO A 190 -21.31 -2.88 3.46
N ALA A 191 -20.41 -3.76 3.92
CA ALA A 191 -20.10 -3.89 5.34
C ALA A 191 -19.58 -2.58 5.96
N ARG A 192 -18.74 -1.83 5.23
CA ARG A 192 -18.26 -0.51 5.69
C ARG A 192 -19.38 0.53 5.68
N PHE A 193 -20.24 0.51 4.67
CA PHE A 193 -21.38 1.42 4.59
C PHE A 193 -22.35 1.20 5.74
N ASP A 194 -22.57 -0.05 6.15
CA ASP A 194 -23.43 -0.38 7.29
C ASP A 194 -22.80 0.02 8.64
N ALA A 195 -21.49 -0.22 8.79
CA ALA A 195 -20.80 -0.03 10.06
C ALA A 195 -20.32 1.41 10.35
N ASP A 196 -20.23 2.28 9.33
CA ASP A 196 -19.66 3.63 9.45
C ASP A 196 -20.66 4.69 8.93
N GLU A 197 -21.46 5.23 9.85
CA GLU A 197 -22.47 6.25 9.55
C GLU A 197 -21.88 7.50 8.87
N VAL A 198 -20.66 7.89 9.23
CA VAL A 198 -19.99 9.06 8.65
C VAL A 198 -19.63 8.79 7.20
N PHE A 199 -19.08 7.60 6.92
CA PHE A 199 -18.81 7.16 5.56
C PHE A 199 -20.10 7.03 4.74
N ALA A 200 -21.16 6.45 5.30
CA ALA A 200 -22.44 6.29 4.64
C ALA A 200 -23.07 7.64 4.25
N ALA A 201 -23.10 8.59 5.19
CA ALA A 201 -23.57 9.95 4.95
C ALA A 201 -22.74 10.66 3.87
N ALA A 202 -21.41 10.53 3.92
CA ALA A 202 -20.53 11.11 2.91
C ALA A 202 -20.75 10.51 1.51
N MET A 203 -20.97 9.19 1.43
CA MET A 203 -21.23 8.48 0.18
C MET A 203 -22.57 8.88 -0.43
N ASN A 204 -23.64 8.92 0.37
CA ASN A 204 -24.95 9.38 -0.06
C ASN A 204 -24.92 10.83 -0.55
N ALA A 205 -24.31 11.74 0.22
CA ALA A 205 -24.13 13.12 -0.20
C ALA A 205 -23.28 13.24 -1.47
N GLY A 206 -22.29 12.36 -1.65
CA GLY A 206 -21.48 12.27 -2.86
C GLY A 206 -22.30 11.85 -4.09
N LEU A 207 -23.11 10.80 -3.98
CA LEU A 207 -23.97 10.30 -5.07
C LEU A 207 -25.00 11.32 -5.51
N THR A 208 -25.63 12.02 -4.56
CA THR A 208 -26.56 13.10 -4.87
C THR A 208 -25.86 14.24 -5.62
N ARG A 209 -24.64 14.62 -5.21
CA ARG A 209 -23.86 15.66 -5.91
C ARG A 209 -23.35 15.23 -7.28
N ALA A 210 -23.14 13.95 -7.49
CA ALA A 210 -22.67 13.40 -8.77
C ALA A 210 -23.76 13.36 -9.85
N ASP A 211 -25.00 13.74 -9.50
CA ASP A 211 -26.16 13.83 -10.40
C ASP A 211 -26.38 12.57 -11.27
N THR A 212 -26.19 11.42 -10.62
CA THR A 212 -26.37 10.10 -11.26
C THR A 212 -27.84 9.68 -11.36
N GLY A 213 -28.76 10.49 -10.81
CA GLY A 213 -30.16 10.12 -10.57
C GLY A 213 -30.38 9.29 -9.29
N ILE A 214 -29.31 8.96 -8.54
CA ILE A 214 -29.38 8.22 -7.28
C ILE A 214 -29.44 9.21 -6.11
N SER A 215 -30.52 9.15 -5.32
CA SER A 215 -30.71 10.01 -4.13
C SER A 215 -30.02 9.48 -2.88
N GLY A 216 -29.74 8.17 -2.83
CA GLY A 216 -29.03 7.53 -1.73
C GLY A 216 -28.98 6.01 -1.89
N LEU A 217 -28.15 5.40 -1.08
CA LEU A 217 -28.04 3.96 -0.91
C LEU A 217 -28.48 3.59 0.50
N ALA A 218 -29.14 2.44 0.62
CA ALA A 218 -29.50 1.81 1.87
C ALA A 218 -29.22 0.31 1.73
N LEU A 219 -28.80 -0.32 2.81
CA LEU A 219 -28.65 -1.76 2.88
C LEU A 219 -29.85 -2.34 3.62
N GLU A 220 -30.43 -3.38 3.05
CA GLU A 220 -31.55 -4.11 3.62
C GLU A 220 -31.16 -5.58 3.67
N GLU A 221 -31.26 -6.20 4.86
CA GLU A 221 -31.07 -7.64 4.98
C GLU A 221 -32.24 -8.36 4.29
N MET A 222 -31.94 -9.18 3.30
CA MET A 222 -32.92 -9.99 2.59
C MET A 222 -32.59 -11.47 2.73
N ASN A 223 -33.62 -12.29 2.92
CA ASN A 223 -33.45 -13.73 2.82
C ASN A 223 -33.14 -14.10 1.36
N ALA A 224 -32.05 -14.81 1.11
CA ALA A 224 -31.63 -15.20 -0.24
C ALA A 224 -32.73 -15.98 -0.98
N ASN A 225 -33.53 -16.79 -0.26
CA ASN A 225 -34.65 -17.55 -0.83
C ASN A 225 -35.87 -16.68 -1.21
N ALA A 226 -35.90 -15.42 -0.76
CA ALA A 226 -36.94 -14.46 -1.13
C ALA A 226 -36.58 -13.68 -2.41
N LEU A 227 -35.37 -13.87 -2.97
CA LEU A 227 -34.98 -13.26 -4.23
C LEU A 227 -35.71 -13.97 -5.39
N PRO A 228 -36.24 -13.24 -6.38
CA PRO A 228 -36.90 -13.81 -7.55
C PRO A 228 -35.85 -14.32 -8.56
N LEU A 229 -34.95 -15.18 -8.11
CA LEU A 229 -33.84 -15.73 -8.88
C LEU A 229 -33.94 -17.25 -8.90
N GLU A 230 -33.55 -17.86 -10.01
CA GLU A 230 -33.44 -19.32 -10.09
C GLU A 230 -32.25 -19.81 -9.25
N ASP A 231 -32.32 -21.03 -8.70
CA ASP A 231 -31.28 -21.60 -7.82
C ASP A 231 -29.88 -21.50 -8.43
N LYS A 232 -29.75 -21.72 -9.74
CA LYS A 232 -28.48 -21.63 -10.47
C LYS A 232 -27.91 -20.20 -10.50
N GLN A 233 -28.77 -19.18 -10.55
CA GLN A 233 -28.36 -17.78 -10.51
C GLN A 233 -27.97 -17.37 -9.09
N LEU A 234 -28.69 -17.90 -8.09
CA LEU A 234 -28.38 -17.70 -6.68
C LEU A 234 -27.02 -18.31 -6.31
N GLU A 235 -26.77 -19.56 -6.73
CA GLU A 235 -25.49 -20.24 -6.58
C GLU A 235 -24.34 -19.44 -7.20
N GLN A 236 -24.54 -18.91 -8.40
CA GLN A 236 -23.54 -18.11 -9.11
C GLN A 236 -23.25 -16.77 -8.43
N LEU A 237 -24.27 -16.12 -7.83
CA LEU A 237 -24.09 -14.90 -7.05
C LEU A 237 -23.35 -15.17 -5.74
N THR A 238 -23.63 -16.28 -5.06
CA THR A 238 -22.93 -16.67 -3.83
C THR A 238 -21.51 -17.17 -4.06
N ALA A 239 -21.20 -17.72 -5.23
CA ALA A 239 -19.86 -18.19 -5.58
C ALA A 239 -18.88 -17.02 -5.86
N ASP A 240 -19.42 -15.85 -6.21
CA ASP A 240 -18.67 -14.62 -6.54
C ASP A 240 -18.42 -13.70 -5.32
N LEU A 241 -18.98 -14.05 -4.16
CA LEU A 241 -18.84 -13.36 -2.86
C LEU A 241 -17.72 -14.00 -2.01
#